data_AF-A0A482VLB8-F1
#
_entry.id   AF-A0A482VLB8-F1
#
_cell.length_a   1.000
_cell.length_b   1.000
_cell.length_c   1.000
_cell.angle_alpha   90.00
_cell.angle_beta   90.00
_cell.angle_gamma   90.00
#
_symmetry.space_group_name_H-M   'P 1'
#
loop_
_entity.id
_entity.type
_entity.pdbx_description
1 polymer ?
#
loop_
_entity_poly.entity_id
_entity_poly.type
_entity_poly.pdbx_seq_one_letter_code
_entity_poly.pdbx_strand_id
1 'polypeptide(L)'
;MGCVDRADVLKSYYAIDRKSKKWWHRLFFHFLDTALANPFILFRKRTKSTLKLKDFRLEIVCELVGANCVKEAPGRKSDSISKFKVLVSKNVRTDQSKHMPIHNTSRRCALCSTSKEPHKTRWYCTVCKVGLCMTTNKNCFAEYHKT
;
A
#
# COMPACT_ATOMS: atom_id res chain seq x y z
N MET A 1 -17.18 28.34 20.03
CA MET A 1 -17.01 26.94 20.47
C MET A 1 -17.35 26.05 19.28
N GLY A 2 -16.39 25.36 18.66
CA GLY A 2 -16.68 24.58 17.44
C GLY A 2 -15.51 23.80 16.84
N CYS A 3 -14.30 23.97 17.39
CA CYS A 3 -13.15 23.17 16.98
C CYS A 3 -13.24 21.73 17.47
N VAL A 4 -13.83 21.50 18.65
CA VAL A 4 -14.08 20.15 19.20
C VAL A 4 -15.11 19.43 18.33
N ASP A 5 -16.23 20.08 18.02
CA ASP A 5 -17.29 19.51 17.16
C ASP A 5 -16.78 19.15 15.77
N ARG A 6 -15.91 19.98 15.18
CA ARG A 6 -15.29 19.69 13.88
C ARG A 6 -14.39 18.46 13.93
N ALA A 7 -13.65 18.25 15.02
CA ALA A 7 -12.85 17.05 15.20
C ALA A 7 -13.74 15.81 15.35
N ASP A 8 -14.82 15.91 16.12
CA ASP A 8 -15.77 14.80 16.31
C ASP A 8 -16.51 14.45 15.01
N VAL A 9 -16.86 15.44 14.21
CA VAL A 9 -17.42 15.25 12.86
C VAL A 9 -16.44 14.52 11.94
N LEU A 10 -15.15 14.91 11.93
CA LEU A 10 -14.13 14.22 11.13
C LEU A 10 -13.91 12.76 11.56
N LYS A 11 -14.10 12.47 12.86
CA LYS A 11 -14.01 11.11 13.40
C LYS A 11 -15.25 10.29 13.07
N SER A 12 -16.44 10.88 13.13
CA SER A 12 -17.70 10.16 12.92
C SER A 12 -17.90 9.68 11.47
N TYR A 13 -17.40 10.42 10.47
CA TYR A 13 -17.55 10.04 9.05
C TYR A 13 -16.94 8.68 8.69
N TYR A 14 -15.86 8.28 9.36
CA TYR A 14 -15.14 7.03 9.10
C TYR A 14 -14.66 6.40 10.41
N ALA A 15 -15.58 6.27 11.38
CA ALA A 15 -15.27 5.77 12.72
C ALA A 15 -14.67 4.35 12.67
N ILE A 16 -13.57 4.15 13.39
CA ILE A 16 -12.84 2.86 13.42
C ILE A 16 -13.27 2.00 14.62
N ASP A 17 -14.05 2.57 15.55
CA ASP A 17 -14.51 1.90 16.77
C ASP A 17 -15.26 0.59 16.48
N ARG A 18 -15.01 -0.44 17.31
CA ARG A 18 -15.59 -1.78 17.19
C ARG A 18 -16.04 -2.27 18.56
N LYS A 19 -17.18 -2.96 18.59
CA LYS A 19 -17.67 -3.63 19.79
C LYS A 19 -16.60 -4.60 20.31
N SER A 20 -16.19 -4.40 21.56
CA SER A 20 -15.20 -5.24 22.25
C SER A 20 -15.63 -5.44 23.70
N LYS A 21 -15.32 -6.62 24.26
CA LYS A 21 -15.51 -6.89 25.70
C LYS A 21 -14.48 -6.16 26.56
N LYS A 22 -13.33 -5.80 25.99
CA LYS A 22 -12.25 -5.09 26.69
C LYS A 22 -12.37 -3.59 26.47
N TRP A 23 -12.59 -2.84 27.55
CA TRP A 23 -12.84 -1.39 27.51
C TRP A 23 -11.69 -0.58 26.86
N TRP A 24 -10.44 -1.01 27.03
CA TRP A 24 -9.27 -0.29 26.51
C TRP A 24 -9.19 -0.29 24.97
N HIS A 25 -9.86 -1.23 24.27
CA HIS A 25 -9.93 -1.19 22.80
C HIS A 25 -10.57 0.12 22.31
N ARG A 26 -11.54 0.65 23.05
CA ARG A 26 -12.21 1.90 22.72
C ARG A 26 -11.24 3.08 22.78
N LEU A 27 -10.35 3.10 23.77
CA LEU A 27 -9.28 4.10 23.86
C LEU A 27 -8.29 3.97 22.69
N PHE A 28 -7.86 2.75 22.37
CA PHE A 28 -6.95 2.51 21.25
C PHE A 28 -7.52 3.02 19.92
N PHE A 29 -8.76 2.67 19.59
CA PHE A 29 -9.41 3.14 18.37
C PHE A 29 -9.64 4.64 18.37
N HIS A 30 -9.96 5.24 19.52
CA HIS A 30 -10.06 6.69 19.65
C HIS A 30 -8.74 7.40 19.31
N PHE A 31 -7.61 6.90 19.82
CA PHE A 31 -6.30 7.47 19.50
C PHE A 31 -5.94 7.28 18.04
N LEU A 32 -6.26 6.14 17.45
CA LEU A 32 -6.05 5.86 16.03
C LEU A 32 -6.84 6.85 15.14
N ASP A 33 -8.11 7.10 15.45
CA ASP A 33 -8.94 8.06 14.72
C ASP A 33 -8.38 9.49 14.85
N THR A 34 -7.94 9.89 16.04
CA THR A 34 -7.30 11.20 16.27
C THR A 34 -5.96 11.33 15.51
N ALA A 35 -5.18 10.25 15.44
CA ALA A 35 -3.93 10.20 14.68
C ALA A 35 -4.12 10.29 13.15
N LEU A 36 -5.34 10.04 12.63
CA LEU A 36 -5.69 10.28 11.23
C LEU A 36 -6.30 11.68 11.02
N ALA A 37 -7.13 12.15 11.95
CA ALA A 37 -7.81 13.44 11.84
C ALA A 37 -6.83 14.63 11.96
N ASN A 38 -5.87 14.57 12.89
CA ASN A 38 -4.93 15.67 13.13
C ASN A 38 -4.02 15.95 11.90
N PRO A 39 -3.35 14.95 11.29
CA PRO A 39 -2.60 15.16 10.07
C PRO A 39 -3.45 15.65 8.90
N PHE A 40 -4.71 15.20 8.77
CA PHE A 40 -5.60 15.70 7.73
C PHE A 40 -5.91 17.20 7.89
N ILE A 41 -6.14 17.67 9.11
CA ILE A 41 -6.34 19.10 9.40
C ILE A 41 -5.08 19.89 9.04
N LEU A 42 -3.91 19.41 9.44
CA LEU A 42 -2.63 20.06 9.13
C LEU A 42 -2.36 20.08 7.61
N PHE A 43 -2.64 18.97 6.92
CA PHE A 43 -2.53 18.87 5.48
C PHE A 43 -3.40 19.92 4.79
N ARG A 44 -4.70 20.00 5.10
CA ARG A 44 -5.60 21.01 4.53
C ARG A 44 -5.14 22.44 4.79
N LYS A 45 -4.61 22.73 5.99
CA LYS A 45 -4.09 24.06 6.33
C LYS A 45 -2.85 24.41 5.50
N ARG A 46 -1.93 23.46 5.28
CA ARG A 46 -0.66 23.69 4.58
C ARG A 46 -0.82 23.77 3.07
N THR A 47 -1.52 22.82 2.46
CA THR A 47 -1.61 22.72 0.99
C THR A 47 -2.85 23.40 0.41
N LYS A 48 -3.82 23.83 1.24
CA LYS A 48 -5.15 24.31 0.79
C LYS A 48 -5.83 23.35 -0.18
N SER A 49 -5.49 22.06 -0.11
CA SER A 49 -5.97 21.03 -1.02
C SER A 49 -7.47 20.75 -0.83
N THR A 50 -8.14 20.39 -1.93
CA THR A 50 -9.53 19.93 -1.96
C THR A 50 -9.68 18.41 -1.77
N LEU A 51 -8.57 17.72 -1.46
CA LEU A 51 -8.57 16.28 -1.21
C LEU A 51 -9.59 15.88 -0.14
N LYS A 52 -10.42 14.89 -0.45
CA LYS A 52 -11.43 14.37 0.49
C LYS A 52 -10.76 13.53 1.58
N LEU A 53 -11.36 13.53 2.77
CA LEU A 53 -10.88 12.73 3.92
C LEU A 53 -10.72 11.24 3.58
N LYS A 54 -11.62 10.69 2.76
CA LYS A 54 -11.55 9.31 2.26
C LYS A 54 -10.26 9.04 1.51
N ASP A 55 -9.95 9.89 0.52
CA ASP A 55 -8.81 9.70 -0.38
C ASP A 55 -7.50 9.86 0.41
N PHE A 56 -7.46 10.82 1.34
CA PHE A 56 -6.36 10.98 2.28
C PHE A 56 -6.09 9.72 3.12
N ARG A 57 -7.14 9.15 3.71
CA ARG A 57 -7.03 7.93 4.52
C ARG A 57 -6.58 6.73 3.67
N LEU A 58 -7.08 6.62 2.43
CA LEU A 58 -6.66 5.56 1.51
C LEU A 58 -5.17 5.66 1.19
N GLU A 59 -4.66 6.85 0.83
CA GLU A 59 -3.24 7.06 0.55
C GLU A 59 -2.36 6.62 1.73
N ILE A 60 -2.71 7.02 2.96
CA ILE A 60 -2.00 6.59 4.18
C ILE A 60 -1.98 5.06 4.29
N VAL A 61 -3.12 4.39 4.09
CA VAL A 61 -3.20 2.93 4.17
C VAL A 61 -2.36 2.28 3.07
N CYS A 62 -2.39 2.79 1.84
CA CYS A 62 -1.59 2.26 0.74
C CYS A 62 -0.09 2.35 1.04
N GLU A 63 0.35 3.47 1.59
CA GLU A 63 1.73 3.68 2.00
C GLU A 63 2.14 2.75 3.15
N LEU A 64 1.32 2.65 4.20
CA LEU A 64 1.60 1.81 5.37
C LEU A 64 1.62 0.32 5.02
N VAL A 65 0.70 -0.14 4.17
CA VAL A 65 0.60 -1.55 3.76
C VAL A 65 1.62 -1.87 2.66
N GLY A 66 2.21 -0.87 2.02
CA GLY A 66 3.10 -1.07 0.88
C GLY A 66 2.36 -1.59 -0.36
N ALA A 67 1.04 -1.40 -0.44
CA ALA A 67 0.23 -1.83 -1.56
C ALA A 67 -0.30 -0.60 -2.30
N ASN A 68 -0.12 -0.54 -3.62
CA ASN A 68 -0.86 0.43 -4.44
C ASN A 68 -2.35 0.07 -4.35
N CYS A 69 -3.15 0.79 -3.55
CA CYS A 69 -4.59 0.70 -3.65
C CYS A 69 -4.99 1.42 -4.94
N VAL A 70 -4.85 0.70 -6.06
CA VAL A 70 -5.29 1.18 -7.37
C VAL A 70 -6.75 1.57 -7.22
N LYS A 71 -7.09 2.81 -7.61
CA LYS A 71 -8.48 3.21 -7.81
C LYS A 71 -9.02 2.28 -8.90
N GLU A 72 -9.69 1.20 -8.50
CA GLU A 72 -10.43 0.39 -9.45
C GLU A 72 -11.42 1.33 -10.13
N ALA A 73 -11.22 1.58 -11.43
CA ALA A 73 -12.20 2.29 -12.23
C ALA A 73 -13.52 1.51 -12.10
N PRO A 74 -14.68 2.19 -12.05
CA PRO A 74 -15.97 1.51 -12.05
C PRO A 74 -16.16 0.88 -13.44
N GLY A 75 -15.62 -0.32 -13.60
CA GLY A 75 -15.58 -1.09 -14.81
C GLY A 75 -15.63 -2.56 -14.43
N ARG A 76 -16.23 -3.36 -15.32
CA ARG A 76 -16.41 -4.81 -15.19
C ARG A 76 -15.15 -5.43 -14.57
N LYS A 77 -15.33 -6.13 -13.43
CA LYS A 77 -14.28 -6.90 -12.74
C LYS A 77 -13.43 -7.59 -13.79
N SER A 78 -12.21 -7.10 -14.03
CA SER A 78 -11.26 -7.86 -14.81
C SER A 78 -10.92 -9.07 -13.94
N ASP A 79 -11.03 -10.25 -14.55
CA ASP A 79 -10.77 -11.49 -13.85
C ASP A 79 -9.41 -11.44 -13.16
N SER A 80 -9.43 -11.62 -11.85
CA SER A 80 -8.28 -11.91 -10.99
C SER A 80 -7.19 -10.83 -10.90
N ILE A 81 -7.30 -9.94 -9.90
CA ILE A 81 -6.08 -9.57 -9.16
C ILE A 81 -5.56 -10.89 -8.58
N SER A 82 -4.52 -11.43 -9.21
CA SER A 82 -3.85 -12.64 -8.77
C SER A 82 -3.44 -12.45 -7.31
N LYS A 83 -4.14 -13.13 -6.39
CA LYS A 83 -3.79 -13.24 -4.96
C LYS A 83 -2.35 -13.71 -4.72
N PHE A 84 -1.65 -14.15 -5.78
CA PHE A 84 -0.29 -14.68 -5.76
C PHE A 84 0.81 -13.67 -6.13
N LYS A 85 0.49 -12.43 -6.51
CA LYS A 85 1.52 -11.41 -6.77
C LYS A 85 1.64 -10.47 -5.58
N VAL A 86 2.78 -10.53 -4.91
CA VAL A 86 3.15 -9.57 -3.85
C VAL A 86 3.19 -8.18 -4.48
N LEU A 87 2.31 -7.31 -4.02
CA LEU A 87 2.27 -5.91 -4.43
C LEU A 87 3.28 -5.15 -3.56
N VAL A 88 4.23 -4.47 -4.19
CA VAL A 88 5.24 -3.65 -3.51
C VAL A 88 5.04 -2.20 -3.94
N SER A 89 5.03 -1.28 -2.97
CA SER A 89 4.81 0.15 -3.23
C SER A 89 5.90 0.74 -4.11
N LYS A 90 5.53 1.73 -4.92
CA LYS A 90 6.46 2.37 -5.86
C LYS A 90 7.67 2.99 -5.14
N ASN A 91 7.45 3.64 -4.01
CA ASN A 91 8.52 4.25 -3.19
C ASN A 91 9.57 3.21 -2.75
N VAL A 92 9.14 2.00 -2.39
CA VAL A 92 10.05 0.91 -2.02
C VAL A 92 10.74 0.32 -3.24
N ARG A 93 10.10 0.32 -4.42
CA ARG A 93 10.69 -0.23 -5.66
C ARG A 93 11.76 0.67 -6.27
N THR A 94 11.59 1.98 -6.17
CA THR A 94 12.47 2.98 -6.79
C THR A 94 13.54 3.52 -5.82
N ASP A 95 13.63 2.98 -4.60
CA ASP A 95 14.69 3.35 -3.67
C ASP A 95 16.04 2.88 -4.22
N GLN A 96 16.82 3.82 -4.75
CA GLN A 96 17.99 3.53 -5.59
C GLN A 96 19.12 2.78 -4.87
N SER A 97 19.06 2.65 -3.54
CA SER A 97 20.24 2.35 -2.72
C SER A 97 20.27 0.98 -2.03
N LYS A 98 19.20 0.16 -2.09
CA LYS A 98 19.08 -1.04 -1.22
C LYS A 98 18.73 -2.36 -1.91
N HIS A 99 18.53 -2.37 -3.22
CA HIS A 99 18.07 -3.57 -3.93
C HIS A 99 19.24 -4.49 -4.31
N MET A 100 19.43 -5.57 -3.53
CA MET A 100 20.42 -6.60 -3.84
C MET A 100 19.72 -7.90 -4.29
N PRO A 101 20.14 -8.52 -5.41
CA PRO A 101 19.65 -9.83 -5.79
C PRO A 101 20.32 -10.92 -4.94
N ILE A 102 19.52 -11.84 -4.40
CA ILE A 102 20.00 -13.02 -3.67
C ILE A 102 19.39 -14.29 -4.29
N HIS A 103 20.11 -15.39 -4.21
CA HIS A 103 19.64 -16.71 -4.62
C HIS A 103 18.85 -17.40 -3.49
N ASN A 104 17.68 -17.95 -3.79
CA ASN A 104 16.84 -18.69 -2.83
C ASN A 104 15.95 -19.71 -3.58
N THR A 105 15.02 -20.31 -2.84
CA THR A 105 13.92 -21.12 -3.34
C THR A 105 13.23 -20.49 -4.54
N SER A 106 12.88 -21.33 -5.51
CA SER A 106 12.26 -20.91 -6.76
C SER A 106 10.89 -20.24 -6.52
N ARG A 107 10.75 -18.98 -6.94
CA ARG A 107 9.49 -18.20 -6.91
C ARG A 107 9.05 -17.81 -8.31
N ARG A 108 7.78 -17.42 -8.50
CA ARG A 108 7.32 -16.85 -9.77
C ARG A 108 7.86 -15.43 -9.93
N CYS A 109 8.25 -15.06 -11.15
CA CYS A 109 8.71 -13.71 -11.44
C CYS A 109 7.57 -12.70 -11.33
N ALA A 110 7.75 -11.62 -10.56
CA ALA A 110 6.70 -10.60 -10.40
C ALA A 110 6.33 -9.90 -11.71
N LEU A 111 7.31 -9.69 -12.59
CA LEU A 111 7.16 -8.94 -13.84
C LEU A 111 6.67 -9.84 -14.99
N CYS A 112 7.44 -10.86 -15.37
CA CYS A 112 7.16 -11.64 -16.58
C CYS A 112 6.22 -12.84 -16.38
N SER A 113 6.01 -13.32 -15.14
CA SER A 113 5.10 -14.45 -14.93
C SER A 113 3.66 -13.98 -15.06
N THR A 114 2.88 -14.66 -15.90
CA THR A 114 1.43 -14.49 -16.00
C THR A 114 0.72 -15.77 -15.53
N SER A 115 -0.61 -15.76 -15.45
CA SER A 115 -1.38 -16.97 -15.12
C SER A 115 -1.34 -18.00 -16.25
N LYS A 116 -1.22 -17.55 -17.50
CA LYS A 116 -1.15 -18.40 -18.70
C LYS A 116 0.25 -18.98 -18.89
N GLU A 117 1.27 -18.15 -18.66
CA GLU A 117 2.67 -18.53 -18.80
C GLU A 117 3.42 -18.30 -17.47
N PRO A 118 3.48 -19.33 -16.60
CA PRO A 118 4.16 -19.22 -15.32
C PRO A 118 5.68 -19.29 -15.52
N HIS A 119 6.38 -18.20 -15.19
CA HIS A 119 7.84 -18.16 -15.22
C HIS A 119 8.42 -18.15 -13.81
N LYS A 120 9.35 -19.06 -13.52
CA LYS A 120 9.97 -19.22 -12.20
C LYS A 120 11.43 -18.75 -12.21
N THR A 121 11.88 -18.17 -11.11
CA THR A 121 13.24 -17.67 -10.90
C THR A 121 13.73 -18.06 -9.51
N ARG A 122 15.04 -18.31 -9.40
CA ARG A 122 15.71 -18.51 -8.09
C ARG A 122 16.30 -17.22 -7.52
N TRP A 123 16.26 -16.15 -8.29
CA TRP A 123 16.71 -14.82 -7.91
C TRP A 123 15.54 -13.99 -7.36
N TYR A 124 15.78 -13.29 -6.26
CA TYR A 124 14.81 -12.38 -5.65
C TYR A 124 15.50 -11.17 -5.02
N CYS A 125 14.76 -10.07 -4.87
CA CYS A 125 15.25 -8.83 -4.25
C CYS A 125 15.10 -8.88 -2.71
N THR A 126 16.13 -8.51 -1.97
CA THR A 126 16.13 -8.47 -0.49
C THR A 126 15.07 -7.55 0.11
N VAL A 127 14.92 -6.36 -0.48
CA VAL A 127 14.02 -5.31 0.00
C VAL A 127 12.59 -5.59 -0.43
N CYS A 128 12.36 -5.82 -1.72
CA CYS A 128 11.02 -6.03 -2.26
C CYS A 128 10.48 -7.45 -2.00
N LYS A 129 11.33 -8.41 -1.63
CA LYS A 129 10.99 -9.81 -1.34
C LYS A 129 10.24 -10.52 -2.49
N VAL A 130 10.44 -10.06 -3.73
CA VAL A 130 9.84 -10.60 -4.96
C VAL A 130 10.88 -11.32 -5.82
N GLY A 131 10.45 -12.42 -6.47
CA GLY A 131 11.27 -13.12 -7.46
C GLY A 131 11.36 -12.33 -8.76
N LEU A 132 12.56 -12.16 -9.30
CA LEU A 132 12.83 -11.41 -10.53
C LEU A 132 13.83 -12.17 -11.41
N CYS A 133 13.65 -12.12 -12.72
CA CYS A 133 14.56 -12.78 -13.67
C CYS A 133 15.87 -12.00 -13.78
N MET A 134 16.98 -12.75 -13.73
CA MET A 134 18.31 -12.30 -14.11
C MET A 134 18.89 -13.34 -15.06
N THR A 135 18.42 -13.32 -16.31
CA THR A 135 18.89 -14.22 -17.38
C THR A 135 19.39 -13.37 -18.53
N THR A 136 20.29 -13.89 -19.36
CA THR A 136 20.84 -13.20 -20.54
C THR A 136 19.75 -12.60 -21.44
N ASN A 137 18.64 -13.32 -21.60
CA ASN A 137 17.54 -12.89 -22.47
C ASN A 137 16.54 -11.92 -21.79
N LYS A 138 16.47 -11.88 -20.46
CA LYS A 138 15.46 -11.10 -19.71
C LYS A 138 16.02 -10.59 -18.39
N ASN A 139 16.12 -9.26 -18.25
CA ASN A 139 16.55 -8.59 -17.03
C ASN A 139 15.39 -7.89 -16.33
N CYS A 140 14.44 -8.69 -15.82
CA CYS A 140 13.28 -8.18 -15.09
C CYS A 140 13.67 -7.46 -13.79
N PHE A 141 14.86 -7.75 -13.23
CA PHE A 141 15.35 -7.08 -12.02
C PHE A 141 15.54 -5.58 -12.28
N ALA A 142 16.27 -5.22 -13.34
CA ALA A 142 16.50 -3.81 -13.68
C ALA A 142 15.20 -3.08 -14.06
N GLU A 143 14.32 -3.71 -14.85
CA GLU A 143 13.05 -3.11 -15.27
C GLU A 143 12.11 -2.82 -14.10
N TYR A 144 12.06 -3.73 -13.12
CA TYR A 144 11.19 -3.61 -11.94
C TYR A 144 11.57 -2.45 -11.01
N HIS A 145 12.86 -2.13 -10.94
CA HIS A 145 13.40 -1.06 -10.09
C HIS A 145 13.50 0.31 -10.79
N LYS A 146 13.34 0.36 -12.12
CA LYS A 146 13.28 1.61 -12.90
C LYS A 146 11.88 2.24 -12.95
N THR A 147 10.82 1.47 -12.67
CA THR A 147 9.41 1.84 -12.90
C THR A 147 8.61 2.01 -11.62
#